data_AF-A0AAW1IAD5-F1
#
_entry.id   AF-A0AAW1IAD5-F1
#
_cell.length_a   1.000
_cell.length_b   1.000
_cell.length_c   1.000
_cell.angle_alpha   90.00
_cell.angle_beta   90.00
_cell.angle_gamma   90.00
#
_symmetry.space_group_name_H-M   'P 1'
#
loop_
_entity.id
_entity.type
_entity.pdbx_description
1 polymer ?
#
loop_
_entity_poly.entity_id
_entity_poly.type
_entity_poly.pdbx_seq_one_letter_code
_entity_poly.pdbx_strand_id
1 'polypeptide(L)'
;MFNLNFLQNDSFYADDAKKCLLVSKTILNLLKFWPEYFNNTTKICFVTITTVYTFLQFSLLVYLVTGVDDVASLTRTMSVFVLGMQIMVKMTILFFRSKDLYDILKTVRYEFWPSNISGDELRVKIKSHIDVLLYTCILTYIGATYFLLLIILTPLIDGIRQLPYITWYPFNWAETPTFEVLYILEGCINFLNGVIVCGTDFLYHALCANCTAQFQLLCDVLQQIGRGSEKEIAEKLLRIPGVSYEPVFNKEYEDERRLLVLCIKHHQKLLNIASKLTGIFEFVHFSQLIAIVGGMGAVCFLITNVGISLYDYYVA
;
A
#
# COMPACT_ATOMS: atom_id res chain seq x y z
N MET A 1 18.67 9.01 10.85
CA MET A 1 19.22 7.65 10.67
C MET A 1 18.30 6.68 11.39
N PHE A 2 17.26 6.17 10.71
CA PHE A 2 16.27 5.26 11.31
C PHE A 2 16.95 3.91 11.59
N ASN A 3 16.90 3.46 12.84
CA ASN A 3 17.54 2.22 13.28
C ASN A 3 16.71 1.01 12.81
N LEU A 4 16.96 0.56 11.57
CA LEU A 4 16.30 -0.61 10.94
C LEU A 4 16.47 -1.91 11.75
N ASN A 5 17.43 -1.98 12.67
CA ASN A 5 17.72 -3.19 13.45
C ASN A 5 16.60 -3.55 14.44
N PHE A 6 15.77 -2.59 14.89
CA PHE A 6 14.65 -2.90 15.79
C PHE A 6 13.51 -3.63 15.07
N LEU A 7 13.35 -3.39 13.77
CA LEU A 7 12.32 -4.01 12.93
C LEU A 7 12.71 -5.41 12.42
N GLN A 8 14.01 -5.74 12.47
CA GLN A 8 14.57 -6.99 11.96
C GLN A 8 14.54 -8.13 13.00
N ASN A 9 14.15 -7.83 14.25
CA ASN A 9 14.17 -8.78 15.37
C ASN A 9 12.93 -9.69 15.46
N ASP A 10 11.90 -9.45 14.66
CA ASP A 10 10.82 -10.42 14.46
C ASP A 10 11.33 -11.51 13.51
N SER A 11 11.27 -12.78 13.93
CA SER A 11 11.51 -13.97 13.09
C SER A 11 10.69 -13.99 11.79
N PHE A 12 9.70 -13.10 11.69
CA PHE A 12 8.89 -12.78 10.53
C PHE A 12 9.68 -12.33 9.28
N TYR A 13 10.76 -11.55 9.45
CA TYR A 13 11.54 -10.97 8.35
C TYR A 13 12.83 -11.74 8.03
N ALA A 14 12.99 -12.92 8.62
CA ALA A 14 14.14 -13.78 8.37
C ALA A 14 14.18 -14.28 6.91
N ASP A 15 13.03 -14.39 6.25
CA ASP A 15 12.92 -14.72 4.84
C ASP A 15 13.03 -13.46 3.97
N ASP A 16 13.95 -13.49 3.00
CA ASP A 16 14.22 -12.39 2.07
C ASP A 16 12.95 -11.94 1.34
N ALA A 17 12.04 -12.86 0.98
CA ALA A 17 10.78 -12.55 0.32
C ALA A 17 9.82 -11.68 1.17
N LYS A 18 9.87 -11.84 2.50
CA LYS A 18 8.93 -11.20 3.44
C LYS A 18 9.34 -9.79 3.83
N LYS A 19 10.60 -9.40 3.56
CA LYS A 19 11.14 -8.06 3.87
C LYS A 19 10.35 -6.93 3.22
N CYS A 20 9.76 -7.15 2.04
CA CYS A 20 8.93 -6.13 1.36
C CYS A 20 7.73 -5.65 2.20
N LEU A 21 7.22 -6.46 3.13
CA LEU A 21 6.12 -6.06 4.04
C LEU A 21 6.57 -5.07 5.12
N LEU A 22 7.88 -4.82 5.27
CA LEU A 22 8.39 -4.00 6.36
C LEU A 22 8.00 -2.53 6.22
N VAL A 23 8.11 -2.00 5.00
CA VAL A 23 7.83 -0.59 4.72
C VAL A 23 6.35 -0.29 4.97
N SER A 24 5.46 -1.12 4.43
CA SER A 24 4.01 -0.97 4.64
C SER A 24 3.61 -1.16 6.10
N LYS A 25 4.16 -2.16 6.81
CA LYS A 25 3.92 -2.35 8.26
C LYS A 25 4.33 -1.11 9.06
N THR A 26 5.51 -0.57 8.79
CA THR A 26 6.03 0.60 9.51
C THR A 26 5.14 1.82 9.30
N ILE A 27 4.75 2.10 8.05
CA ILE A 27 3.92 3.25 7.70
C ILE A 27 2.50 3.10 8.27
N LEU A 28 1.84 1.96 8.06
CA LEU A 28 0.46 1.74 8.54
C LEU A 28 0.37 1.66 10.07
N ASN A 29 1.45 1.25 10.76
CA ASN A 29 1.51 1.26 12.22
C ASN A 29 1.48 2.67 12.82
N LEU A 30 1.92 3.71 12.09
CA LEU A 30 1.84 5.10 12.56
C LEU A 30 0.40 5.50 12.90
N LEU A 31 -0.58 4.91 12.22
CA LEU A 31 -2.01 5.14 12.41
C LEU A 31 -2.76 3.95 13.00
N LYS A 32 -2.05 2.89 13.41
CA LYS A 32 -2.64 1.63 13.92
C LYS A 32 -3.64 0.97 12.95
N PHE A 33 -3.44 1.16 11.64
CA PHE A 33 -4.25 0.53 10.58
C PHE A 33 -3.67 -0.80 10.09
N TRP A 34 -2.56 -1.27 10.66
CA TRP A 34 -2.03 -2.58 10.31
C TRP A 34 -3.03 -3.69 10.70
N PRO A 35 -3.34 -4.65 9.80
CA PRO A 35 -4.40 -5.65 10.00
C PRO A 35 -4.29 -6.51 11.28
N GLU A 36 -3.10 -6.68 11.85
CA GLU A 36 -2.91 -7.50 13.06
C GLU A 36 -3.37 -6.84 14.36
N TYR A 37 -3.55 -5.50 14.38
CA TYR A 37 -3.78 -4.73 15.60
C TYR A 37 -5.18 -4.12 15.70
N PHE A 38 -6.19 -4.76 15.09
CA PHE A 38 -7.57 -4.28 15.09
C PHE A 38 -8.20 -4.29 16.49
N ASN A 39 -8.00 -3.17 17.20
CA ASN A 39 -8.52 -2.93 18.54
C ASN A 39 -9.57 -1.80 18.52
N ASN A 40 -10.19 -1.53 19.68
CA ASN A 40 -11.12 -0.39 19.84
C ASN A 40 -10.48 0.95 19.46
N THR A 41 -9.16 1.09 19.62
CA THR A 41 -8.42 2.28 19.17
C THR A 41 -8.47 2.48 17.65
N THR A 42 -8.29 1.42 16.85
CA THR A 42 -8.37 1.49 15.38
C THR A 42 -9.76 1.90 14.93
N LYS A 43 -10.81 1.45 15.62
CA LYS A 43 -12.20 1.88 15.36
C LYS A 43 -12.39 3.37 15.62
N ILE A 44 -11.88 3.87 16.74
CA ILE A 44 -11.95 5.30 17.07
C ILE A 44 -11.17 6.12 16.03
N CYS A 45 -9.95 5.72 15.69
CA CYS A 45 -9.15 6.38 14.64
C CYS A 45 -9.86 6.39 13.30
N PHE A 46 -10.45 5.27 12.88
CA PHE A 46 -11.23 5.17 11.65
C PHE A 46 -12.41 6.15 11.65
N VAL A 47 -13.26 6.11 12.69
CA VAL A 47 -14.43 6.98 12.79
C VAL A 47 -14.01 8.45 12.77
N THR A 48 -13.03 8.85 13.58
CA THR A 48 -12.54 10.23 13.63
C THR A 48 -12.02 10.70 12.29
N ILE A 49 -11.16 9.91 11.62
CA ILE A 49 -10.60 10.25 10.33
C ILE A 49 -11.71 10.35 9.28
N THR A 50 -12.58 9.34 9.18
CA THR A 50 -13.71 9.35 8.23
C THR A 50 -14.62 10.55 8.43
N THR A 51 -14.96 10.91 9.68
CA THR A 51 -15.78 12.09 9.96
C THR A 51 -15.10 13.38 9.47
N VAL A 52 -13.81 13.57 9.75
CA VAL A 52 -13.05 14.73 9.28
C VAL A 52 -13.04 14.82 7.75
N TYR A 53 -12.77 13.70 7.05
CA TYR A 53 -12.78 13.70 5.59
C TYR A 53 -14.17 13.94 5.01
N THR A 54 -15.24 13.39 5.60
CA THR A 54 -16.60 13.67 5.11
C THR A 54 -16.95 15.15 5.21
N PHE A 55 -16.54 15.81 6.29
CA PHE A 55 -16.74 17.25 6.45
C PHE A 55 -15.92 18.05 5.43
N LEU A 56 -14.64 17.69 5.23
CA LEU A 56 -13.76 18.34 4.26
C LEU A 56 -14.30 18.17 2.83
N GLN A 57 -14.72 16.97 2.46
CA GLN A 57 -15.30 16.70 1.13
C GLN A 57 -16.60 17.47 0.90
N PHE A 58 -17.44 17.58 1.92
CA PHE A 58 -18.65 18.39 1.83
C PHE A 58 -18.32 19.88 1.65
N SER A 59 -17.36 20.41 2.41
CA SER A 59 -16.89 21.79 2.26
C SER A 59 -16.32 22.05 0.86
N LEU A 60 -15.50 21.15 0.33
CA LEU A 60 -14.97 21.23 -1.04
C LEU A 60 -16.09 21.20 -2.08
N LEU A 61 -17.13 20.39 -1.88
CA LEU A 61 -18.28 20.34 -2.75
C LEU A 61 -19.08 21.65 -2.74
N VAL A 62 -19.24 22.28 -1.58
CA VAL A 62 -19.85 23.62 -1.48
C VAL A 62 -18.98 24.64 -2.23
N TYR A 63 -17.66 24.66 -2.00
CA TYR A 63 -16.73 25.55 -2.70
C TYR A 63 -16.88 25.41 -4.22
N LEU A 64 -16.96 24.17 -4.70
CA LEU A 64 -17.11 23.84 -6.12
C LEU A 64 -18.39 24.40 -6.74
N VAL A 65 -19.49 24.41 -5.98
CA VAL A 65 -20.79 24.90 -6.45
C VAL A 65 -20.92 26.42 -6.33
N THR A 66 -20.32 27.03 -5.30
CA THR A 66 -20.59 28.44 -4.96
C THR A 66 -19.47 29.43 -5.30
N GLY A 67 -18.24 28.96 -5.49
CA GLY A 67 -17.05 29.83 -5.50
C GLY A 67 -16.08 29.63 -6.65
N VAL A 68 -16.49 28.91 -7.70
CA VAL A 68 -15.62 28.63 -8.85
C VAL A 68 -15.96 29.57 -10.01
N ASP A 69 -15.21 30.66 -10.11
CA ASP A 69 -15.35 31.64 -11.18
C ASP A 69 -14.41 31.34 -12.37
N ASP A 70 -13.32 30.60 -12.15
CA ASP A 70 -12.30 30.29 -13.14
C ASP A 70 -12.03 28.78 -13.31
N VAL A 71 -11.67 28.41 -14.54
CA VAL A 71 -11.42 27.00 -14.91
C VAL A 71 -10.17 26.44 -14.18
N ALA A 72 -9.21 27.28 -13.82
CA ALA A 72 -8.03 26.85 -13.08
C ALA A 72 -8.37 26.47 -11.63
N SER A 73 -9.14 27.28 -10.90
CA SER A 73 -9.63 26.90 -9.56
C SER A 73 -10.59 25.72 -9.60
N LEU A 74 -11.41 25.58 -10.65
CA LEU A 74 -12.25 24.39 -10.86
C LEU A 74 -11.39 23.13 -10.88
N THR A 75 -10.37 23.16 -11.75
CA THR A 75 -9.45 22.05 -11.98
C THR A 75 -8.70 21.66 -10.71
N ARG A 76 -8.20 22.67 -9.99
CA ARG A 76 -7.48 22.50 -8.72
C ARG A 76 -8.36 21.91 -7.62
N THR A 77 -9.60 22.39 -7.50
CA THR A 77 -10.57 21.88 -6.52
C THR A 77 -10.96 20.43 -6.83
N MET A 78 -11.17 20.11 -8.12
CA MET A 78 -11.47 18.74 -8.55
C MET A 78 -10.32 17.77 -8.23
N SER A 79 -9.06 18.17 -8.41
CA SER A 79 -7.90 17.35 -8.01
C SER A 79 -7.94 17.00 -6.51
N VAL A 80 -8.13 18.00 -5.64
CA VAL A 80 -8.18 17.81 -4.18
C VAL A 80 -9.38 16.96 -3.77
N PHE A 81 -10.54 17.16 -4.40
CA PHE A 81 -11.74 16.35 -4.17
C PHE A 81 -11.49 14.87 -4.47
N VAL A 82 -10.91 14.59 -5.64
CA VAL A 82 -10.64 13.22 -6.07
C VAL A 82 -9.58 12.53 -5.19
N LEU A 83 -8.55 13.25 -4.75
CA LEU A 83 -7.57 12.75 -3.78
C LEU A 83 -8.24 12.36 -2.45
N GLY A 84 -9.14 13.19 -1.93
CA GLY A 84 -9.85 12.87 -0.70
C GLY A 84 -10.79 11.67 -0.85
N MET A 85 -11.45 11.51 -2.00
CA MET A 85 -12.22 10.30 -2.32
C MET A 85 -11.34 9.04 -2.32
N GLN A 86 -10.15 9.10 -2.92
CA GLN A 86 -9.19 7.99 -2.94
C GLN A 86 -8.78 7.56 -1.52
N ILE A 87 -8.55 8.53 -0.62
CA ILE A 87 -8.20 8.26 0.78
C ILE A 87 -9.37 7.57 1.50
N MET A 88 -10.60 8.04 1.30
CA MET A 88 -11.79 7.42 1.88
C MET A 88 -11.94 5.96 1.42
N VAL A 89 -11.72 5.68 0.13
CA VAL A 89 -11.77 4.32 -0.41
C VAL A 89 -10.70 3.42 0.22
N LYS A 90 -9.44 3.87 0.25
CA LYS A 90 -8.33 3.09 0.84
C LYS A 90 -8.54 2.80 2.33
N MET A 91 -8.97 3.81 3.09
CA MET A 91 -9.30 3.66 4.51
C MET A 91 -10.43 2.67 4.74
N THR A 92 -11.48 2.77 3.94
CA THR A 92 -12.63 1.86 4.00
C THR A 92 -12.19 0.42 3.77
N ILE A 93 -11.35 0.17 2.78
CA ILE A 93 -10.86 -1.18 2.48
C ILE A 93 -9.93 -1.70 3.56
N LEU A 94 -8.98 -0.88 4.05
CA LEU A 94 -8.13 -1.25 5.18
C LEU A 94 -8.95 -1.63 6.43
N PHE A 95 -10.06 -0.93 6.69
CA PHE A 95 -10.89 -1.18 7.85
C PHE A 95 -11.83 -2.38 7.69
N PHE A 96 -12.65 -2.40 6.64
CA PHE A 96 -13.68 -3.43 6.46
C PHE A 96 -13.13 -4.76 5.96
N ARG A 97 -12.04 -4.76 5.18
CA ARG A 97 -11.37 -5.99 4.68
C ARG A 97 -10.17 -6.37 5.55
N SER A 98 -10.03 -5.78 6.73
CA SER A 98 -8.95 -6.03 7.68
C SER A 98 -8.77 -7.50 8.03
N LYS A 99 -9.88 -8.22 8.25
CA LYS A 99 -9.85 -9.65 8.54
C LYS A 99 -9.31 -10.47 7.35
N ASP A 100 -9.77 -10.17 6.14
CA ASP A 100 -9.30 -10.85 4.93
C ASP A 100 -7.81 -10.57 4.69
N LEU A 101 -7.37 -9.32 4.88
CA LEU A 101 -5.97 -8.91 4.80
C LEU A 101 -5.11 -9.60 5.87
N TYR A 102 -5.63 -9.74 7.10
CA TYR A 102 -4.96 -10.47 8.16
C TYR A 102 -4.78 -11.96 7.81
N ASP A 103 -5.81 -12.61 7.28
CA ASP A 103 -5.74 -14.02 6.87
C ASP A 103 -4.72 -14.22 5.73
N ILE A 104 -4.66 -13.30 4.76
CA ILE A 104 -3.64 -13.30 3.71
C ILE A 104 -2.25 -13.14 4.33
N LEU A 105 -2.04 -12.13 5.20
CA LEU A 105 -0.76 -11.89 5.87
C LEU A 105 -0.31 -13.09 6.70
N LYS A 106 -1.23 -13.76 7.40
CA LYS A 106 -0.97 -15.00 8.14
C LYS A 106 -0.52 -16.12 7.21
N THR A 107 -1.15 -16.25 6.05
CA THR A 107 -0.78 -17.25 5.04
C THR A 107 0.63 -16.98 4.48
N VAL A 108 0.91 -15.72 4.12
CA VAL A 108 2.26 -15.28 3.69
C VAL A 108 3.30 -15.52 4.79
N ARG A 109 2.91 -15.34 6.05
CA ARG A 109 3.80 -15.53 7.20
C ARG A 109 4.19 -16.99 7.41
N TYR A 110 3.21 -17.89 7.50
CA TYR A 110 3.42 -19.24 8.03
C TYR A 110 3.37 -20.35 6.99
N GLU A 111 2.67 -20.14 5.87
CA GLU A 111 2.33 -21.21 4.92
C GLU A 111 3.04 -21.04 3.57
N PHE A 112 3.69 -19.89 3.34
CA PHE A 112 4.52 -19.66 2.16
C PHE A 112 5.86 -20.38 2.28
N TRP A 113 6.30 -20.93 1.17
CA TRP A 113 7.54 -21.66 1.02
C TRP A 113 8.73 -20.72 1.25
N PRO A 114 9.68 -21.06 2.12
CA PRO A 114 10.87 -20.26 2.31
C PRO A 114 11.72 -20.18 1.03
N SER A 115 12.32 -19.01 0.79
CA SER A 115 13.11 -18.73 -0.41
C SER A 115 14.34 -19.62 -0.62
N ASN A 116 14.75 -20.40 0.39
CA ASN A 116 15.92 -21.27 0.35
C ASN A 116 15.62 -22.74 -0.04
N ILE A 117 14.39 -23.07 -0.45
CA ILE A 117 13.99 -24.46 -0.74
C ILE A 117 14.71 -25.06 -1.95
N SER A 118 14.85 -24.28 -3.01
CA SER A 118 15.21 -24.81 -4.34
C SER A 118 16.65 -24.50 -4.77
N GLY A 119 17.43 -23.80 -3.92
CA GLY A 119 18.83 -23.45 -4.15
C GLY A 119 19.12 -21.96 -3.98
N ASP A 120 20.41 -21.62 -3.91
CA ASP A 120 20.86 -20.24 -3.64
C ASP A 120 20.69 -19.29 -4.84
N GLU A 121 20.73 -19.78 -6.08
CA GLU A 121 20.59 -18.95 -7.29
C GLU A 121 19.22 -18.26 -7.35
N LEU A 122 18.14 -19.04 -7.20
CA LEU A 122 16.79 -18.51 -7.20
C LEU A 122 16.55 -17.58 -6.00
N ARG A 123 17.11 -17.93 -4.83
CA ARG A 123 17.04 -17.07 -3.65
C ARG A 123 17.67 -15.70 -3.92
N VAL A 124 18.86 -15.66 -4.52
CA VAL A 124 19.54 -14.41 -4.88
C VAL A 124 18.70 -13.59 -5.87
N LYS A 125 18.08 -14.24 -6.86
CA LYS A 125 17.18 -13.57 -7.81
C LYS A 125 15.94 -12.97 -7.14
N ILE A 126 15.25 -13.75 -6.30
CA ILE A 126 14.08 -13.27 -5.54
C ILE A 126 14.48 -12.10 -4.65
N LYS A 127 15.59 -12.25 -3.91
CA LYS A 127 16.12 -11.18 -3.05
C LYS A 127 16.41 -9.91 -3.83
N SER A 128 17.07 -10.01 -4.98
CA SER A 128 17.36 -8.84 -5.84
C SER A 128 16.10 -8.10 -6.25
N HIS A 129 15.05 -8.81 -6.68
CA HIS A 129 13.77 -8.18 -7.03
C HIS A 129 13.10 -7.51 -5.83
N ILE A 130 13.16 -8.14 -4.65
CA ILE A 130 12.60 -7.59 -3.42
C ILE A 130 13.38 -6.36 -2.94
N ASP A 131 14.71 -6.37 -3.05
CA ASP A 131 15.57 -5.23 -2.70
C ASP A 131 15.29 -4.04 -3.63
N VAL A 132 15.10 -4.27 -4.93
CA VAL A 132 14.67 -3.23 -5.89
C VAL A 132 13.30 -2.68 -5.50
N LEU A 133 12.32 -3.53 -5.19
CA LEU A 133 11.00 -3.09 -4.75
C LEU A 133 11.04 -2.28 -3.44
N LEU A 134 11.86 -2.70 -2.48
CA LEU A 134 12.06 -1.98 -1.23
C LEU A 134 12.66 -0.59 -1.48
N TYR A 135 13.69 -0.53 -2.32
CA TYR A 135 14.34 0.72 -2.68
C TYR A 135 13.37 1.67 -3.39
N THR A 136 12.55 1.17 -4.33
CA THR A 136 11.55 2.00 -5.01
C THR A 136 10.47 2.48 -4.04
N CYS A 137 9.93 1.63 -3.17
CA CYS A 137 8.96 2.06 -2.15
C CYS A 137 9.54 3.14 -1.22
N ILE A 138 10.78 2.99 -0.76
CA ILE A 138 11.44 3.97 0.11
C ILE A 138 11.65 5.31 -0.64
N LEU A 139 12.16 5.27 -1.86
CA LEU A 139 12.33 6.48 -2.68
C LEU A 139 11.00 7.18 -2.95
N THR A 140 9.96 6.44 -3.32
CA THR A 140 8.61 6.99 -3.53
C THR A 140 8.08 7.63 -2.26
N TYR A 141 8.29 7.02 -1.09
CA TYR A 141 7.85 7.58 0.19
C TYR A 141 8.60 8.86 0.56
N ILE A 142 9.92 8.90 0.34
CA ILE A 142 10.72 10.11 0.58
C ILE A 142 10.29 11.22 -0.38
N GLY A 143 10.10 10.92 -1.65
CA GLY A 143 9.63 11.88 -2.65
C GLY A 143 8.24 12.42 -2.32
N ALA A 144 7.31 11.55 -1.94
CA ALA A 144 5.97 11.95 -1.49
C ALA A 144 6.05 12.84 -0.25
N THR A 145 6.82 12.44 0.77
CA THR A 145 6.97 13.24 2.01
C THR A 145 7.58 14.61 1.71
N TYR A 146 8.60 14.67 0.85
CA TYR A 146 9.21 15.92 0.42
C TYR A 146 8.20 16.83 -0.29
N PHE A 147 7.42 16.29 -1.23
CA PHE A 147 6.36 17.03 -1.91
C PHE A 147 5.31 17.58 -0.94
N LEU A 148 4.81 16.75 -0.01
CA LEU A 148 3.84 17.18 0.99
C LEU A 148 4.41 18.26 1.93
N LEU A 149 5.70 18.20 2.26
CA LEU A 149 6.37 19.24 3.04
C LEU A 149 6.46 20.56 2.27
N LEU A 150 6.71 20.53 0.96
CA LEU A 150 6.73 21.75 0.14
C LEU A 150 5.37 22.45 0.11
N ILE A 151 4.26 21.69 0.04
CA ILE A 151 2.91 22.25 0.09
C ILE A 151 2.70 23.09 1.36
N ILE A 152 3.20 22.61 2.50
CA ILE A 152 3.11 23.33 3.77
C ILE A 152 4.12 24.48 3.79
N LEU A 153 5.38 24.26 3.46
CA LEU A 153 6.44 25.24 3.68
C LEU A 153 6.39 26.44 2.73
N THR A 154 5.91 26.28 1.49
CA THR A 154 5.95 27.35 0.47
C THR A 154 5.19 28.62 0.92
N PRO A 155 3.90 28.56 1.34
CA PRO A 155 3.21 29.74 1.86
C PRO A 155 3.91 30.41 3.04
N LEU A 156 4.59 29.61 3.88
CA LEU A 156 5.29 30.10 5.06
C LEU A 156 6.58 30.85 4.70
N ILE A 157 7.32 30.36 3.68
CA ILE A 157 8.54 31.00 3.18
C ILE A 157 8.21 32.30 2.45
N ASP A 158 7.15 32.30 1.64
CA ASP A 158 6.72 33.47 0.88
C ASP A 158 6.06 34.54 1.77
N GLY A 159 5.79 34.22 3.05
CA GLY A 159 5.11 35.11 3.99
C GLY A 159 3.66 35.36 3.62
N ILE A 160 3.07 34.51 2.77
CA ILE A 160 1.70 34.65 2.28
C ILE A 160 0.76 33.93 3.24
N ARG A 161 -0.23 34.66 3.75
CA ARG A 161 -1.24 34.11 4.66
C ARG A 161 -2.30 33.32 3.89
N GLN A 162 -1.94 32.10 3.50
CA GLN A 162 -2.80 31.19 2.76
C GLN A 162 -2.75 29.78 3.35
N LEU A 163 -3.91 29.12 3.34
CA LEU A 163 -4.04 27.73 3.78
C LEU A 163 -3.45 26.78 2.73
N PRO A 164 -2.81 25.67 3.15
CA PRO A 164 -2.26 24.65 2.24
C PRO A 164 -3.28 24.11 1.22
N TYR A 165 -4.54 23.97 1.61
CA TYR A 165 -5.62 23.52 0.75
C TYR A 165 -6.71 24.57 0.58
N ILE A 166 -7.24 24.66 -0.64
CA ILE A 166 -8.37 25.54 -0.96
C ILE A 166 -9.64 24.87 -0.42
N THR A 167 -10.21 25.43 0.64
CA THR A 167 -11.38 24.89 1.34
C THR A 167 -12.34 26.01 1.70
N TRP A 168 -13.65 25.78 1.60
CA TRP A 168 -14.65 26.76 2.02
C TRP A 168 -14.99 26.61 3.50
N TYR A 169 -14.77 27.66 4.28
CA TYR A 169 -15.14 27.71 5.69
C TYR A 169 -16.30 28.68 5.90
N PRO A 170 -17.35 28.33 6.68
CA PRO A 170 -18.50 29.20 6.95
C PRO A 170 -18.18 30.36 7.94
N PHE A 171 -16.91 30.61 8.21
CA PHE A 171 -16.42 31.63 9.15
C PHE A 171 -15.14 32.27 8.58
N ASN A 172 -14.75 33.43 9.14
CA ASN A 172 -13.52 34.10 8.73
C ASN A 172 -12.29 33.31 9.22
N TRP A 173 -11.68 32.54 8.32
CA TRP A 173 -10.46 31.77 8.60
C TRP A 173 -9.19 32.63 8.59
N ALA A 174 -9.25 33.84 8.03
CA ALA A 174 -8.09 34.69 7.84
C ALA A 174 -7.68 35.49 9.09
N GLU A 175 -8.41 35.37 10.20
CA GLU A 175 -8.09 36.04 11.48
C GLU A 175 -7.37 35.10 12.45
N THR A 176 -6.51 35.67 13.29
CA THR A 176 -5.86 34.92 14.39
C THR A 176 -6.86 34.77 15.54
N PRO A 177 -6.95 33.60 16.22
CA PRO A 177 -6.11 32.40 16.13
C PRO A 177 -6.58 31.32 15.13
N THR A 178 -7.67 31.59 14.41
CA THR A 178 -8.34 30.60 13.55
C THR A 178 -7.44 30.11 12.43
N PHE A 179 -6.71 31.02 11.78
CA PHE A 179 -5.77 30.70 10.71
C PHE A 179 -4.73 29.68 11.16
N GLU A 180 -4.08 29.92 12.29
CA GLU A 180 -2.99 29.10 12.80
C GLU A 180 -3.48 27.69 13.18
N VAL A 181 -4.69 27.60 13.76
CA VAL A 181 -5.32 26.32 14.09
C VAL A 181 -5.64 25.51 12.84
N LEU A 182 -6.25 26.13 11.82
CA LEU A 182 -6.58 25.46 10.57
C LEU A 182 -5.33 25.04 9.80
N TYR A 183 -4.29 25.87 9.81
CA TYR A 183 -3.03 25.57 9.16
C TYR A 183 -2.35 24.32 9.77
N ILE A 184 -2.34 24.20 11.10
CA ILE A 184 -1.85 23.00 11.78
C ILE A 184 -2.71 21.78 11.44
N LEU A 185 -4.04 21.94 11.44
CA LEU A 185 -4.97 20.86 11.12
C LEU A 185 -4.78 20.33 9.70
N GLU A 186 -4.68 21.21 8.70
CA GLU A 186 -4.43 20.86 7.31
C GLU A 186 -3.05 20.20 7.14
N GLY A 187 -2.03 20.65 7.88
CA GLY A 187 -0.73 19.98 7.94
C GLY A 187 -0.82 18.55 8.50
N CYS A 188 -1.61 18.33 9.54
CA CYS A 188 -1.87 16.98 10.07
C CYS A 188 -2.61 16.11 9.04
N ILE A 189 -3.65 16.64 8.37
CA ILE A 189 -4.39 15.93 7.32
C ILE A 189 -3.43 15.55 6.18
N ASN A 190 -2.57 16.48 5.76
CA ASN A 190 -1.57 16.23 4.71
C ASN A 190 -0.62 15.07 5.08
N PHE A 191 -0.16 15.02 6.32
CA PHE A 191 0.64 13.88 6.81
C PHE A 191 -0.16 12.56 6.78
N LEU A 192 -1.43 12.58 7.20
CA LEU A 192 -2.31 11.42 7.14
C LEU A 192 -2.50 10.92 5.70
N ASN A 193 -2.62 11.81 4.72
CA ASN A 193 -2.71 11.47 3.29
C ASN A 193 -1.56 10.57 2.88
N GLY A 194 -0.32 11.03 3.14
CA GLY A 194 0.89 10.30 2.78
C GLY A 194 0.94 8.91 3.42
N VAL A 195 0.58 8.80 4.70
CA VAL A 195 0.60 7.51 5.41
C VAL A 195 -0.43 6.53 4.85
N ILE A 196 -1.67 6.98 4.62
CA ILE A 196 -2.75 6.11 4.14
C ILE A 196 -2.51 5.65 2.71
N VAL A 197 -2.17 6.59 1.82
CA VAL A 197 -1.99 6.31 0.38
C VAL A 197 -0.79 5.38 0.21
N CYS A 198 0.41 5.79 0.67
CA CYS A 198 1.61 4.99 0.52
C CYS A 198 1.51 3.66 1.30
N GLY A 199 0.97 3.67 2.52
CA GLY A 199 0.83 2.46 3.32
C GLY A 199 -0.02 1.39 2.65
N THR A 200 -1.16 1.78 2.06
CA THR A 200 -2.05 0.86 1.34
C THR A 200 -1.40 0.34 0.06
N ASP A 201 -0.78 1.21 -0.73
CA ASP A 201 -0.18 0.83 -2.01
C ASP A 201 1.02 -0.09 -1.80
N PHE A 202 1.88 0.22 -0.84
CA PHE A 202 3.02 -0.64 -0.52
C PHE A 202 2.58 -1.99 0.06
N LEU A 203 1.48 -2.04 0.81
CA LEU A 203 0.93 -3.32 1.28
C LEU A 203 0.51 -4.19 0.08
N TYR A 204 -0.24 -3.63 -0.88
CA TYR A 204 -0.61 -4.36 -2.08
C TYR A 204 0.60 -4.85 -2.87
N HIS A 205 1.57 -3.97 -3.15
CA HIS A 205 2.78 -4.34 -3.88
C HIS A 205 3.58 -5.43 -3.17
N ALA A 206 3.71 -5.36 -1.84
CA ALA A 206 4.41 -6.37 -1.06
C ALA A 206 3.69 -7.74 -1.09
N LEU A 207 2.35 -7.76 -1.05
CA LEU A 207 1.57 -9.00 -1.17
C LEU A 207 1.71 -9.61 -2.57
N CYS A 208 1.63 -8.80 -3.62
CA CYS A 208 1.89 -9.23 -4.99
C CYS A 208 3.31 -9.78 -5.17
N ALA A 209 4.32 -9.10 -4.63
CA ALA A 209 5.71 -9.55 -4.71
C ALA A 209 5.93 -10.88 -4.01
N ASN A 210 5.32 -11.10 -2.84
CA ASN A 210 5.34 -12.41 -2.17
C ASN A 210 4.67 -13.49 -3.04
N CYS A 211 3.51 -13.22 -3.64
CA CYS A 211 2.85 -14.18 -4.54
C CYS A 211 3.73 -14.51 -5.76
N THR A 212 4.35 -13.51 -6.38
CA THR A 212 5.26 -13.69 -7.51
C THR A 212 6.48 -14.53 -7.13
N ALA A 213 7.08 -14.28 -5.96
CA ALA A 213 8.19 -15.08 -5.45
C ALA A 213 7.78 -16.55 -5.24
N GLN A 214 6.58 -16.80 -4.73
CA GLN A 214 6.07 -18.17 -4.58
C GLN A 214 5.80 -18.87 -5.91
N PHE A 215 5.28 -18.17 -6.92
CA PHE A 215 5.14 -18.74 -8.26
C PHE A 215 6.51 -19.09 -8.88
N GLN A 216 7.54 -18.27 -8.65
CA GLN A 216 8.91 -18.58 -9.10
C GLN A 216 9.46 -19.81 -8.39
N LEU A 217 9.28 -19.93 -7.07
CA LEU A 217 9.66 -21.12 -6.30
C LEU A 217 8.92 -22.37 -6.77
N LEU A 218 7.62 -22.26 -7.03
CA LEU A 218 6.81 -23.34 -7.56
C LEU A 218 7.33 -23.83 -8.92
N CYS A 219 7.63 -22.92 -9.84
CA CYS A 219 8.20 -23.27 -11.14
C CYS A 219 9.54 -23.98 -11.01
N ASP A 220 10.40 -23.56 -10.09
CA ASP A 220 11.70 -24.19 -9.88
C ASP A 220 11.56 -25.60 -9.28
N VAL A 221 10.74 -25.75 -8.23
CA VAL A 221 10.47 -27.06 -7.62
C VAL A 221 9.83 -28.03 -8.62
N LEU A 222 8.94 -27.57 -9.50
CA LEU A 222 8.38 -28.39 -10.57
C LEU A 222 9.45 -28.89 -11.55
N GLN A 223 10.49 -28.10 -11.84
CA GLN A 223 11.61 -28.51 -12.71
C GLN A 223 12.54 -29.54 -12.06
N GLN A 224 12.48 -29.70 -10.73
CA GLN A 224 13.25 -30.71 -10.00
C GLN A 224 12.61 -32.10 -10.02
N ILE A 225 11.36 -32.22 -10.47
CA ILE A 225 10.69 -33.52 -10.61
C ILE A 225 11.39 -34.35 -11.70
N GLY A 226 11.82 -35.56 -11.37
CA GLY A 226 12.57 -36.47 -12.23
C GLY A 226 14.09 -36.26 -12.18
N ARG A 227 14.61 -35.45 -11.25
CA ARG A 227 16.06 -35.17 -11.09
C ARG A 227 16.68 -35.87 -9.88
N GLY A 228 15.91 -36.60 -9.08
CA GLY A 228 16.40 -37.38 -7.93
C GLY A 228 16.51 -36.60 -6.61
N SER A 229 16.08 -35.34 -6.55
CA SER A 229 16.06 -34.49 -5.34
C SER A 229 14.67 -34.41 -4.68
N GLU A 230 13.70 -35.17 -5.16
CA GLU A 230 12.27 -35.02 -4.83
C GLU A 230 12.00 -35.32 -3.37
N LYS A 231 12.62 -36.37 -2.84
CA LYS A 231 12.46 -36.79 -1.44
C LYS A 231 12.92 -35.72 -0.46
N GLU A 232 14.10 -35.14 -0.69
CA GLU A 232 14.67 -34.09 0.17
C GLU A 232 13.79 -32.84 0.15
N ILE A 233 13.35 -32.42 -1.03
CA ILE A 233 12.49 -31.25 -1.18
C ILE A 233 11.11 -31.50 -0.54
N ALA A 234 10.49 -32.66 -0.79
CA ALA A 234 9.20 -33.00 -0.21
C ALA A 234 9.24 -33.06 1.32
N GLU A 235 10.31 -33.58 1.91
CA GLU A 235 10.51 -33.59 3.36
C GLU A 235 10.67 -32.18 3.93
N LYS A 236 11.43 -31.30 3.25
CA LYS A 236 11.53 -29.88 3.63
C LYS A 236 10.18 -29.18 3.58
N LEU A 237 9.40 -29.40 2.53
CA LEU A 237 8.07 -28.80 2.32
C LEU A 237 7.05 -29.25 3.38
N LEU A 238 7.08 -30.52 3.79
CA LEU A 238 6.14 -31.05 4.78
C LEU A 238 6.42 -30.59 6.21
N ARG A 239 7.58 -29.99 6.48
CA ARG A 239 7.85 -29.30 7.76
C ARG A 239 7.15 -27.95 7.85
N ILE A 240 6.63 -27.42 6.75
CA ILE A 240 5.97 -26.12 6.71
C ILE A 240 4.54 -26.25 7.25
N PRO A 241 4.11 -25.39 8.19
CA PRO A 241 2.75 -25.36 8.68
C PRO A 241 1.72 -25.24 7.54
N GLY A 242 0.66 -26.05 7.59
CA GLY A 242 -0.42 -26.01 6.59
C GLY A 242 -0.12 -26.72 5.27
N VAL A 243 1.01 -27.42 5.17
CA VAL A 243 1.33 -28.33 4.06
C VAL A 243 1.06 -29.77 4.49
N SER A 244 0.22 -30.49 3.76
CA SER A 244 -0.10 -31.89 4.05
C SER A 244 -0.13 -32.76 2.80
N TYR A 245 0.28 -34.00 2.98
CA TYR A 245 0.22 -35.05 1.96
C TYR A 245 -0.46 -36.29 2.55
N GLU A 246 -1.40 -36.85 1.82
CA GLU A 246 -2.04 -38.11 2.16
C GLU A 246 -1.39 -39.20 1.30
N PRO A 247 -0.75 -40.21 1.92
CA PRO A 247 -0.08 -41.26 1.17
C PRO A 247 -1.11 -42.13 0.44
N VAL A 248 -0.81 -42.46 -0.82
CA VAL A 248 -1.61 -43.36 -1.63
C VAL A 248 -0.88 -44.70 -1.73
N PHE A 249 -1.63 -45.81 -1.76
CA PHE A 249 -1.12 -47.19 -1.70
C PHE A 249 -0.09 -47.61 -2.78
N ASN A 250 0.15 -46.81 -3.82
CA ASN A 250 1.05 -47.17 -4.90
C ASN A 250 2.46 -46.63 -4.67
N LYS A 251 3.45 -47.53 -4.59
CA LYS A 251 4.86 -47.21 -4.26
C LYS A 251 5.70 -46.80 -5.46
N GLU A 252 5.23 -47.08 -6.68
CA GLU A 252 5.95 -46.70 -7.90
C GLU A 252 5.79 -45.18 -8.13
N TYR A 253 6.92 -44.46 -8.19
CA TYR A 253 6.99 -42.99 -8.25
C TYR A 253 6.41 -42.25 -7.03
N GLU A 254 6.54 -42.84 -5.84
CA GLU A 254 5.98 -42.26 -4.61
C GLU A 254 6.53 -40.85 -4.35
N ASP A 255 7.82 -40.61 -4.58
CA ASP A 255 8.49 -39.34 -4.30
C ASP A 255 8.18 -38.25 -5.34
N GLU A 256 8.21 -38.57 -6.64
CA GLU A 256 7.85 -37.64 -7.72
C GLU A 256 6.37 -37.25 -7.64
N ARG A 257 5.50 -38.23 -7.39
CA ARG A 257 4.07 -38.00 -7.21
C ARG A 257 3.80 -37.16 -5.98
N ARG A 258 4.47 -37.45 -4.86
CA ARG A 258 4.36 -36.68 -3.63
C ARG A 258 4.72 -35.21 -3.86
N LEU A 259 5.87 -34.95 -4.51
CA LEU A 259 6.29 -33.60 -4.83
C LEU A 259 5.30 -32.90 -5.77
N LEU A 260 4.82 -33.60 -6.81
CA LEU A 260 3.82 -33.06 -7.74
C LEU A 260 2.52 -32.66 -7.03
N VAL A 261 2.01 -33.50 -6.13
CA VAL A 261 0.79 -33.20 -5.35
C VAL A 261 0.99 -31.97 -4.46
N LEU A 262 2.17 -31.83 -3.83
CA LEU A 262 2.51 -30.65 -3.04
C LEU A 262 2.53 -29.38 -3.92
N CYS A 263 3.13 -29.45 -5.10
CA CYS A 263 3.14 -28.35 -6.07
C CYS A 263 1.72 -27.97 -6.52
N ILE A 264 0.86 -28.94 -6.84
CA ILE A 264 -0.52 -28.69 -7.25
C ILE A 264 -1.31 -28.00 -6.13
N LYS A 265 -1.22 -28.51 -4.89
CA LYS A 265 -1.89 -27.91 -3.73
C LYS A 265 -1.40 -26.49 -3.48
N HIS A 266 -0.09 -26.25 -3.59
CA HIS A 266 0.47 -24.91 -3.43
C HIS A 266 0.04 -23.97 -4.56
N HIS A 267 0.06 -24.42 -5.81
CA HIS A 267 -0.44 -23.65 -6.96
C HIS A 267 -1.90 -23.20 -6.77
N GLN A 268 -2.79 -24.12 -6.37
CA GLN A 268 -4.19 -23.81 -6.09
C GLN A 268 -4.33 -22.78 -4.95
N LYS A 269 -3.51 -22.91 -3.90
CA LYS A 269 -3.45 -21.92 -2.80
C LYS A 269 -3.02 -20.54 -3.33
N LEU A 270 -1.98 -20.46 -4.16
CA LEU A 270 -1.52 -19.19 -4.74
C LEU A 270 -2.59 -18.53 -5.61
N LEU A 271 -3.29 -19.31 -6.45
CA LEU A 271 -4.40 -18.80 -7.26
C LEU A 271 -5.54 -18.24 -6.39
N ASN A 272 -5.89 -18.94 -5.30
CA ASN A 272 -6.91 -18.46 -4.36
C ASN A 272 -6.50 -17.16 -3.68
N ILE A 273 -5.24 -17.04 -3.23
CA ILE A 273 -4.72 -15.81 -2.62
C ILE A 273 -4.69 -14.67 -3.62
N ALA A 274 -4.22 -14.91 -4.85
CA ALA A 274 -4.21 -13.90 -5.91
C ALA A 274 -5.63 -13.42 -6.23
N SER A 275 -6.60 -14.34 -6.34
CA SER A 275 -8.01 -13.99 -6.55
C SER A 275 -8.59 -13.16 -5.40
N LYS A 276 -8.31 -13.55 -4.15
CA LYS A 276 -8.72 -12.76 -2.96
C LYS A 276 -8.09 -11.38 -2.96
N LEU A 277 -6.80 -11.27 -3.29
CA LEU A 277 -6.09 -9.99 -3.33
C LEU A 277 -6.72 -9.06 -4.37
N THR A 278 -6.99 -9.58 -5.58
CA THR A 278 -7.72 -8.83 -6.62
C THR A 278 -9.08 -8.38 -6.12
N GLY A 279 -9.89 -9.26 -5.53
CA GLY A 279 -11.22 -8.90 -5.01
C GLY A 279 -11.22 -7.96 -3.79
N ILE A 280 -10.07 -7.75 -3.13
CA ILE A 280 -9.92 -6.75 -2.07
C ILE A 280 -9.54 -5.39 -2.66
N PHE A 281 -8.60 -5.36 -3.61
CA PHE A 281 -8.00 -4.13 -4.10
C PHE A 281 -8.55 -3.64 -5.46
N GLU A 282 -9.41 -4.40 -6.14
CA GLU A 282 -9.97 -4.02 -7.46
C GLU A 282 -10.58 -2.61 -7.45
N PHE A 283 -11.37 -2.30 -6.43
CA PHE A 283 -12.01 -1.00 -6.31
C PHE A 283 -11.03 0.10 -5.92
N VAL A 284 -10.00 -0.21 -5.11
CA VAL A 284 -8.90 0.73 -4.83
C VAL A 284 -8.22 1.12 -6.13
N HIS A 285 -7.82 0.15 -6.94
CA HIS A 285 -7.11 0.41 -8.20
C HIS A 285 -7.98 1.15 -9.21
N PHE A 286 -9.27 0.82 -9.29
CA PHE A 286 -10.20 1.55 -10.15
C PHE A 286 -10.31 3.02 -9.72
N SER A 287 -10.50 3.28 -8.41
CA SER A 287 -10.53 4.65 -7.89
C SER A 287 -9.20 5.39 -8.10
N GLN A 288 -8.06 4.70 -7.94
CA GLN A 288 -6.72 5.22 -8.19
C GLN A 288 -6.53 5.61 -9.66
N LEU A 289 -7.01 4.78 -10.58
CA LEU A 289 -6.91 5.03 -12.01
C LEU A 289 -7.69 6.28 -12.40
N ILE A 290 -8.93 6.41 -11.92
CA ILE A 290 -9.75 7.61 -12.13
C ILE A 290 -9.02 8.84 -11.59
N ALA A 291 -8.44 8.75 -10.39
CA ALA A 291 -7.70 9.84 -9.77
C ALA A 291 -6.49 10.30 -10.60
N ILE A 292 -5.69 9.35 -11.08
CA ILE A 292 -4.51 9.65 -11.88
C ILE A 292 -4.91 10.23 -13.24
N VAL A 293 -5.92 9.67 -13.92
CA VAL A 293 -6.37 10.19 -15.22
C VAL A 293 -6.93 11.61 -15.08
N GLY A 294 -7.74 11.86 -14.04
CA GLY A 294 -8.25 13.20 -13.72
C GLY A 294 -7.14 14.18 -13.40
N GLY A 295 -6.21 13.80 -12.51
CA GLY A 295 -5.08 14.63 -12.10
C GLY A 295 -4.12 14.94 -13.25
N MET A 296 -3.78 13.96 -14.09
CA MET A 296 -2.94 14.22 -15.27
C MET A 296 -3.63 15.15 -16.27
N GLY A 297 -4.94 14.96 -16.50
CA GLY A 297 -5.72 15.87 -17.35
C GLY A 297 -5.71 17.30 -16.81
N ALA A 298 -5.91 17.47 -15.51
CA ALA A 298 -5.84 18.74 -14.79
C ALA A 298 -4.46 19.41 -14.96
N VAL A 299 -3.38 18.67 -14.71
CA VAL A 299 -2.01 19.17 -14.84
C VAL A 299 -1.70 19.58 -16.27
N CYS A 300 -2.06 18.78 -17.27
CA CYS A 300 -1.86 19.13 -18.69
C CYS A 300 -2.61 20.42 -19.08
N PHE A 301 -3.83 20.60 -18.59
CA PHE A 301 -4.60 21.82 -18.80
C PHE A 301 -3.92 23.05 -18.19
N LEU A 302 -3.47 22.94 -16.93
CA LEU A 302 -2.81 24.03 -16.22
C LEU A 302 -1.50 24.44 -16.91
N ILE A 303 -0.69 23.46 -17.33
CA ILE A 303 0.56 23.71 -18.06
C ILE A 303 0.30 24.46 -19.37
N THR A 304 -0.77 24.12 -20.08
CA THR A 304 -1.07 24.70 -21.41
C THR A 304 -1.63 26.11 -21.32
N ASN A 305 -2.51 26.38 -20.35
CA ASN A 305 -3.31 27.61 -20.32
C ASN A 305 -2.84 28.67 -19.32
N VAL A 306 -2.15 28.29 -18.25
CA VAL A 306 -1.78 29.24 -17.18
C VAL A 306 -0.37 29.82 -17.38
N GLY A 307 0.50 29.12 -18.11
CA GLY A 307 1.91 29.51 -18.19
C GLY A 307 2.62 29.30 -16.84
N ILE A 308 3.84 28.77 -16.86
CA ILE A 308 4.48 28.23 -15.66
C ILE A 308 4.87 29.37 -14.69
N SER A 309 4.11 29.54 -13.62
CA SER A 309 4.64 30.05 -12.36
C SER A 309 4.88 28.84 -11.45
N LEU A 310 6.05 28.76 -10.79
CA LEU A 310 6.39 27.66 -9.88
C LEU A 310 5.31 27.45 -8.80
N TYR A 311 4.57 28.50 -8.48
CA TYR A 311 3.47 28.55 -7.52
C TYR A 311 2.26 27.70 -7.94
N ASP A 312 1.94 27.62 -9.23
CA ASP A 312 0.80 26.84 -9.73
C ASP A 312 1.04 25.32 -9.71
N TYR A 313 2.30 24.88 -9.66
CA TYR A 313 2.68 23.46 -9.61
C TYR A 313 2.43 22.81 -8.24
N TYR A 314 2.49 23.59 -7.16
CA TYR A 314 2.42 23.05 -5.79
C TYR A 314 1.00 22.82 -5.28
N VAL A 315 -0.01 23.38 -5.96
CA VAL A 315 -1.41 23.32 -5.52
C VAL A 315 -2.27 22.41 -6.44
N ALA A 316 -1.70 21.88 -7.53
CA ALA A 316 -2.39 21.00 -8.49
C ALA A 316 -2.26 19.51 -8.15
#